data_AF-A0A162KTA4-F1
#
_entry.id   AF-A0A162KTA4-F1
#
_cell.length_a   1.000
_cell.length_b   1.000
_cell.length_c   1.000
_cell.angle_alpha   90.00
_cell.angle_beta   90.00
_cell.angle_gamma   90.00
#
_symmetry.space_group_name_H-M   'P 1'
#
loop_
_entity.id
_entity.type
_entity.pdbx_description
1 polymer ?
#
loop_
_entity_poly.entity_id
_entity_poly.type
_entity_poly.pdbx_seq_one_letter_code
_entity_poly.pdbx_strand_id
1 'polypeptide(L)'
;MLIPKADRKKIHEYLFREGVLVAAKDFNLPKHPDIDVKNLFVIKACQSLTSRGYVKTQFSWQYYYYTLTPEGLDYLREWLHLPAEIVPATHIKQQRSHAPPRGMLGEGERERRPFGRRPEGGRGDREGGYRRREAGEGKEGGAPGGFNPEFRGGFGRGRGAAPPS
;
A
#
# COMPACT_ATOMS: atom_id res chain seq x y z
N MET A 1 -10.13 -16.41 -27.62
CA MET A 1 -9.09 -17.46 -27.52
C MET A 1 -9.76 -18.79 -27.22
N LEU A 2 -9.34 -19.87 -27.86
CA LEU A 2 -9.77 -21.23 -27.52
C LEU A 2 -9.03 -21.66 -26.25
N ILE A 3 -9.77 -21.86 -25.16
CA ILE A 3 -9.26 -22.33 -23.86
C ILE A 3 -10.06 -23.59 -23.54
N PRO A 4 -9.41 -24.70 -23.13
CA PRO A 4 -10.12 -25.91 -22.70
C PRO A 4 -11.17 -25.59 -21.63
N LYS A 5 -12.34 -26.24 -21.70
CA LYS A 5 -13.43 -25.99 -20.74
C LYS A 5 -13.01 -26.24 -19.29
N ALA A 6 -12.20 -27.30 -19.07
CA ALA A 6 -11.68 -27.64 -17.74
C ALA A 6 -10.82 -26.53 -17.14
N ASP A 7 -9.86 -26.00 -17.90
CA ASP A 7 -8.98 -24.92 -17.45
C ASP A 7 -9.73 -23.61 -17.25
N ARG A 8 -10.69 -23.31 -18.13
CA ARG A 8 -11.57 -22.16 -17.96
C ARG A 8 -12.35 -22.26 -16.65
N LYS A 9 -12.91 -23.42 -16.35
CA LYS A 9 -13.65 -23.67 -15.11
C LYS A 9 -12.79 -23.41 -13.87
N LYS A 10 -11.57 -23.96 -13.84
CA LYS A 10 -10.60 -23.73 -12.75
C LYS A 10 -10.30 -22.24 -12.53
N ILE A 11 -10.12 -21.47 -13.60
CA ILE A 11 -9.89 -20.01 -13.49
C ILE A 11 -11.10 -19.31 -12.86
N HIS A 12 -12.31 -19.66 -13.29
CA HIS A 12 -13.55 -19.06 -12.78
C HIS A 12 -13.79 -19.43 -11.31
N GLU A 13 -13.57 -20.70 -10.94
CA GLU A 13 -13.66 -21.19 -9.56
C GLU A 13 -12.67 -20.47 -8.63
N TYR A 14 -11.41 -20.32 -9.05
CA TYR A 14 -10.40 -19.60 -8.25
C TYR A 14 -10.79 -18.12 -8.07
N LEU A 15 -11.19 -17.46 -9.15
CA LEU A 15 -11.55 -16.05 -9.13
C LEU A 15 -12.82 -15.78 -8.30
N PHE A 16 -13.76 -16.74 -8.26
CA PHE A 16 -14.93 -16.69 -7.38
C PHE A 16 -14.59 -16.95 -5.91
N ARG A 17 -13.63 -17.85 -5.61
CA ARG A 17 -13.22 -18.15 -4.24
C ARG A 17 -12.49 -16.96 -3.59
N GLU A 18 -11.46 -16.46 -4.27
CA GLU A 18 -10.61 -15.39 -3.73
C GLU A 18 -11.18 -14.00 -3.98
N GLY A 19 -11.93 -13.79 -5.07
CA GLY A 19 -12.40 -12.47 -5.51
C GLY A 19 -11.32 -11.57 -6.13
N VAL A 20 -10.05 -11.99 -6.09
CA VAL A 20 -8.88 -11.29 -6.63
C VAL A 20 -7.98 -12.30 -7.35
N LEU A 21 -7.35 -11.89 -8.44
CA LEU A 21 -6.35 -12.69 -9.14
C LEU A 21 -5.17 -11.81 -9.54
N VAL A 22 -3.95 -12.31 -9.38
CA VAL A 22 -2.73 -11.65 -9.85
C VAL A 22 -2.11 -12.51 -10.93
N ALA A 23 -1.62 -11.93 -12.02
CA ALA A 23 -0.89 -12.67 -13.06
C ALA A 23 0.28 -11.87 -13.60
N ALA A 24 1.47 -12.45 -13.64
CA ALA A 24 2.62 -11.85 -14.33
C ALA A 24 2.34 -11.76 -15.83
N LYS A 25 2.80 -10.71 -16.50
CA LYS A 25 2.73 -10.55 -17.97
C LYS A 25 3.84 -11.37 -18.63
N ASP A 26 3.76 -12.68 -18.46
CA ASP A 26 4.58 -13.66 -19.15
C ASP A 26 3.67 -14.71 -19.80
N PHE A 27 3.63 -14.72 -21.13
CA PHE A 27 2.78 -15.63 -21.90
C PHE A 27 3.41 -17.02 -22.07
N ASN A 28 4.72 -17.16 -21.84
CA ASN A 28 5.46 -18.40 -22.02
C ASN A 28 5.55 -19.21 -20.73
N LEU A 29 5.21 -18.60 -19.59
CA LEU A 29 5.19 -19.28 -18.31
C LEU A 29 4.28 -20.52 -18.37
N PRO A 30 4.81 -21.73 -18.16
CA PRO A 30 4.07 -22.97 -18.38
C PRO A 30 2.92 -23.16 -17.40
N LYS A 31 3.04 -22.60 -16.19
CA LYS A 31 2.03 -22.69 -15.12
C LYS A 31 1.94 -21.39 -14.34
N HIS A 32 0.74 -21.04 -13.92
CA HIS A 32 0.49 -19.96 -12.98
C HIS A 32 0.82 -20.43 -11.54
N PRO A 33 1.38 -19.58 -10.64
CA PRO A 33 1.73 -19.98 -9.27
C PRO A 33 0.56 -20.51 -8.44
N ASP A 34 -0.61 -19.87 -8.51
CA ASP A 34 -1.75 -20.21 -7.64
C ASP A 34 -2.76 -21.19 -8.28
N ILE A 35 -2.66 -21.37 -9.60
CA ILE A 35 -3.63 -22.11 -10.41
C ILE A 35 -2.84 -23.07 -11.29
N ASP A 36 -3.16 -24.36 -11.26
CA ASP A 36 -2.56 -25.37 -12.13
C ASP A 36 -3.10 -25.28 -13.58
N VAL A 37 -2.90 -24.11 -14.19
CA VAL A 37 -3.29 -23.73 -15.55
C VAL A 37 -2.19 -22.84 -16.15
N LYS A 38 -2.03 -22.88 -17.47
CA LYS A 38 -1.07 -22.01 -18.20
C LYS A 38 -1.37 -20.53 -17.96
N ASN A 39 -0.35 -19.73 -17.68
CA ASN A 39 -0.52 -18.30 -17.38
C ASN A 39 -1.16 -17.53 -18.54
N LEU A 40 -0.87 -17.93 -19.78
CA LEU A 40 -1.49 -17.39 -20.99
C LEU A 40 -3.03 -17.53 -20.96
N PHE A 41 -3.55 -18.69 -20.51
CA PHE A 41 -5.00 -18.90 -20.42
C PHE A 41 -5.63 -17.99 -19.38
N VAL A 42 -4.94 -17.76 -18.25
CA VAL A 42 -5.38 -16.83 -17.20
C VAL A 42 -5.50 -15.41 -17.75
N ILE A 43 -4.42 -14.89 -18.36
CA ILE A 43 -4.42 -13.51 -18.90
C ILE A 43 -5.51 -13.34 -19.96
N LYS A 44 -5.68 -14.31 -20.87
CA LYS A 44 -6.67 -14.21 -21.96
C LYS A 44 -8.10 -14.44 -21.49
N ALA A 45 -8.32 -15.28 -20.48
CA ALA A 45 -9.63 -15.41 -19.84
C ALA A 45 -10.00 -14.10 -19.13
N CYS A 46 -9.11 -13.56 -18.31
CA CYS A 46 -9.35 -12.31 -17.60
C CYS A 46 -9.50 -11.11 -18.55
N GLN A 47 -8.80 -11.09 -19.68
CA GLN A 47 -9.01 -10.09 -20.74
C GLN A 47 -10.46 -10.13 -21.26
N SER A 48 -11.01 -11.33 -21.49
CA SER A 48 -12.41 -11.46 -21.94
C SER A 48 -13.42 -11.02 -20.88
N LEU A 49 -13.17 -11.34 -19.60
CA LEU A 49 -14.03 -10.90 -18.49
C LEU A 49 -13.97 -9.38 -18.29
N THR A 50 -12.79 -8.79 -18.45
CA THR A 50 -12.59 -7.34 -18.36
C THR A 50 -13.33 -6.60 -19.46
N SER A 51 -13.29 -7.11 -20.70
CA SER A 51 -14.01 -6.50 -21.82
C SER A 51 -15.54 -6.48 -21.64
N ARG A 52 -16.06 -7.34 -20.77
CA ARG A 52 -17.49 -7.43 -20.44
C ARG A 52 -17.88 -6.68 -19.15
N GLY A 53 -16.91 -6.05 -18.46
CA GLY A 53 -17.17 -5.34 -17.21
C GLY A 53 -17.21 -6.22 -15.94
N TYR A 54 -17.01 -7.54 -16.07
CA TYR A 54 -17.06 -8.46 -14.93
C TYR A 54 -15.84 -8.39 -14.01
N VAL A 55 -14.71 -7.92 -14.52
CA VAL A 55 -13.46 -7.82 -13.76
C VAL A 55 -12.83 -6.47 -14.06
N LYS A 56 -12.36 -5.79 -13.02
CA LYS A 56 -11.53 -4.60 -13.16
C LYS A 56 -10.08 -5.02 -13.21
N THR A 57 -9.36 -4.56 -14.24
CA THR A 57 -7.93 -4.80 -14.38
C THR A 57 -7.15 -3.56 -13.96
N GLN A 58 -6.06 -3.76 -13.23
CA GLN A 58 -4.99 -2.80 -13.01
C GLN A 58 -3.67 -3.43 -13.44
N PHE A 59 -2.85 -2.71 -14.20
CA PHE A 59 -1.57 -3.22 -14.68
C PHE A 59 -0.43 -2.37 -14.11
N SER A 60 0.51 -3.02 -13.42
CA SER A 60 1.64 -2.33 -12.78
C SER A 60 2.84 -3.28 -12.67
N TRP A 61 4.04 -2.79 -12.95
CA TRP A 61 5.30 -3.55 -12.83
C TRP A 61 5.32 -4.91 -13.53
N GLN A 62 4.75 -5.01 -14.75
CA GLN A 62 4.57 -6.30 -15.47
C GLN A 62 3.63 -7.30 -14.78
N TYR A 63 2.78 -6.87 -13.86
CA TYR A 63 1.72 -7.68 -13.25
C TYR A 63 0.34 -7.13 -13.58
N TYR A 64 -0.58 -8.04 -13.90
CA TYR A 64 -2.01 -7.79 -13.94
C TYR A 64 -2.62 -8.10 -12.58
N TYR A 65 -3.36 -7.14 -12.06
CA TYR A 65 -4.18 -7.26 -10.86
C TYR A 65 -5.63 -7.19 -11.28
N TYR A 66 -6.36 -8.25 -11.00
CA TYR A 66 -7.76 -8.42 -11.34
C TYR A 66 -8.59 -8.39 -10.07
N THR A 67 -9.58 -7.50 -10.02
CA THR A 67 -10.56 -7.46 -8.93
C THR A 67 -11.96 -7.71 -9.49
N LEU A 68 -12.68 -8.65 -8.89
CA LEU A 68 -14.04 -8.98 -9.30
C LEU A 68 -15.00 -7.81 -9.04
N THR A 69 -15.87 -7.50 -10.00
CA THR A 69 -16.95 -6.51 -9.82
C THR A 69 -18.23 -7.21 -9.32
N PRO A 70 -19.20 -6.48 -8.75
CA PRO A 70 -20.47 -7.07 -8.33
C PRO A 70 -21.20 -7.79 -9.49
N GLU A 71 -21.20 -7.20 -10.68
CA GLU A 71 -21.79 -7.79 -11.89
C GLU A 71 -21.06 -9.08 -12.32
N GLY A 72 -19.73 -9.09 -12.22
CA GLY A 72 -18.94 -10.28 -12.52
C GLY A 72 -19.18 -11.41 -11.53
N LEU A 73 -19.51 -11.08 -10.29
CA LEU A 73 -19.85 -12.04 -9.26
C LEU A 73 -21.16 -12.76 -9.62
N ASP A 74 -22.18 -12.04 -10.06
CA ASP A 74 -23.45 -12.62 -10.52
C ASP A 74 -23.27 -13.49 -11.78
N TYR A 75 -22.46 -13.03 -12.74
CA TYR A 75 -22.10 -13.83 -13.92
C TYR A 75 -21.41 -15.15 -13.53
N LEU A 76 -20.47 -15.11 -12.57
CA LEU A 76 -19.77 -16.32 -12.12
C LEU A 76 -20.70 -17.28 -11.37
N ARG A 77 -21.69 -16.77 -10.62
CA ARG A 77 -22.70 -17.62 -9.97
C ARG A 77 -23.55 -18.36 -11.00
N GLU A 78 -24.05 -17.65 -12.01
CA GLU A 78 -24.85 -18.25 -13.07
C GLU A 78 -24.03 -19.27 -13.87
N TRP A 79 -22.79 -18.93 -14.22
CA TRP A 79 -21.92 -19.78 -15.03
C TRP A 79 -21.42 -21.03 -14.30
N LEU A 80 -21.15 -20.94 -12.99
CA LEU A 80 -20.72 -22.07 -12.15
C LEU A 80 -21.90 -22.84 -11.54
N HIS A 81 -23.13 -22.34 -11.70
CA HIS A 81 -24.35 -22.90 -11.10
C HIS A 81 -24.26 -23.02 -9.56
N LEU A 82 -23.72 -21.99 -8.92
CA LEU A 82 -23.55 -21.94 -7.46
C LEU A 82 -24.75 -21.24 -6.79
N PRO A 83 -25.20 -21.71 -5.60
CA PRO A 83 -26.24 -21.03 -4.84
C PRO A 83 -25.75 -19.67 -4.33
N ALA A 84 -26.69 -18.74 -4.12
CA ALA A 84 -26.42 -17.34 -3.76
C ALA A 84 -25.69 -17.13 -2.42
N GLU A 85 -25.63 -18.15 -1.59
CA GLU A 85 -25.03 -18.13 -0.25
C GLU A 85 -23.50 -18.06 -0.29
N ILE A 86 -22.86 -18.59 -1.34
CA ILE A 86 -21.40 -18.60 -1.42
C ILE A 86 -20.95 -17.21 -1.86
N VAL A 87 -20.19 -16.56 -0.98
CA VAL A 87 -19.63 -15.24 -1.22
C VAL A 87 -18.10 -15.34 -1.26
N PRO A 88 -17.42 -14.67 -2.22
CA PRO A 88 -15.96 -14.60 -2.24
C PRO A 88 -15.37 -14.15 -0.90
N ALA A 89 -14.16 -14.62 -0.61
CA ALA A 89 -13.43 -14.32 0.62
C ALA A 89 -13.33 -12.81 0.92
N THR A 90 -13.36 -11.96 -0.10
CA THR A 90 -13.33 -10.48 0.03
C THR A 90 -14.54 -9.87 0.73
N HIS A 91 -15.71 -10.52 0.70
CA HIS A 91 -16.90 -10.00 1.39
C HIS A 91 -17.07 -10.55 2.81
N ILE A 92 -16.26 -11.52 3.21
CA ILE A 92 -16.22 -12.00 4.59
C ILE A 92 -15.47 -10.94 5.39
N LYS A 93 -16.20 -10.13 6.17
CA LYS A 93 -15.57 -9.25 7.16
C LYS A 93 -14.83 -10.13 8.15
N GLN A 94 -13.51 -10.24 8.02
CA GLN A 94 -12.68 -10.73 9.11
C GLN A 94 -12.91 -9.78 10.29
N GLN A 95 -13.47 -10.33 11.36
CA GLN A 95 -13.56 -9.65 12.64
C GLN A 95 -12.12 -9.45 13.10
N ARG A 96 -11.54 -8.27 12.82
CA ARG A 96 -10.22 -7.90 13.35
C ARG A 96 -10.36 -8.03 14.85
N SER A 97 -9.69 -9.02 15.45
CA SER A 97 -9.52 -9.08 16.89
C SER A 97 -8.84 -7.76 17.26
N HIS A 98 -9.62 -6.86 17.84
CA HIS A 98 -9.12 -5.63 18.42
C HIS A 98 -8.06 -6.07 19.43
N ALA A 99 -6.79 -5.99 19.04
CA ALA A 99 -5.71 -6.02 20.01
C ALA A 99 -6.07 -4.91 21.01
N PRO A 100 -6.17 -5.21 22.32
CA PRO A 100 -6.57 -4.23 23.29
C PRO A 100 -5.65 -3.00 23.16
N PRO A 101 -6.20 -1.79 23.27
CA PRO A 101 -5.40 -0.58 23.16
C PRO A 101 -4.27 -0.68 24.19
N ARG A 102 -3.04 -0.58 23.71
CA ARG A 102 -1.81 -0.60 24.52
C ARG A 102 -1.72 0.68 25.36
N GLY A 103 -2.64 0.83 26.30
CA GLY A 103 -2.80 2.03 27.13
C GLY A 103 -3.68 1.88 28.36
N MET A 104 -4.06 0.65 28.76
CA MET A 104 -4.91 0.43 29.94
C MET A 104 -4.45 -0.79 30.76
N LEU A 105 -3.27 -0.69 31.35
CA LEU A 105 -2.98 -1.19 32.70
C LEU A 105 -2.48 0.05 33.44
N GLY A 106 -3.27 0.71 34.27
CA GLY A 106 -3.98 0.08 35.38
C GLY A 106 -2.96 -0.29 36.44
N GLU A 107 -2.46 0.74 37.14
CA GLU A 107 -2.37 0.76 38.61
C GLU A 107 -2.41 -0.63 39.27
N GLY A 108 -1.25 -1.17 39.65
CA GLY A 108 -1.27 -2.46 40.37
C GLY A 108 0.05 -3.18 40.64
N GLU A 109 1.21 -2.74 40.14
CA GLU A 109 2.44 -3.52 40.34
C GLU A 109 3.64 -2.63 40.74
N ARG A 110 3.49 -1.94 41.87
CA ARG A 110 4.58 -1.30 42.62
C ARG A 110 5.03 -2.15 43.81
N GLU A 111 4.96 -3.47 43.70
CA GLU A 111 5.47 -4.37 44.73
C GLU A 111 6.59 -5.22 44.13
N ARG A 112 7.76 -5.25 44.81
CA ARG A 112 8.93 -6.13 44.58
C ARG A 112 10.07 -5.54 43.76
N ARG A 113 10.75 -4.55 44.33
CA ARG A 113 12.22 -4.51 44.35
C ARG A 113 12.71 -4.16 45.77
N PRO A 114 13.35 -5.08 46.51
CA PRO A 114 14.01 -4.75 47.77
C PRO A 114 15.41 -4.18 47.49
N PHE A 115 15.94 -3.42 48.45
CA PHE A 115 17.29 -2.84 48.55
C PHE A 115 17.50 -1.44 47.96
N GLY A 116 17.69 -0.45 48.85
CA GLY A 116 18.38 0.80 48.50
C GLY A 116 18.01 2.02 49.34
N ARG A 117 18.30 1.96 50.63
CA ARG A 117 18.23 3.05 51.63
C ARG A 117 18.76 4.40 51.09
N ARG A 118 17.96 5.46 51.21
CA ARG A 118 18.37 6.89 51.12
C ARG A 118 19.27 7.27 52.30
N PRO A 119 20.32 8.07 52.09
CA PRO A 119 20.66 9.17 53.01
C PRO A 119 20.83 10.47 52.18
N GLU A 120 20.02 11.50 52.34
CA GLU A 120 20.29 12.66 53.21
C GLU A 120 21.74 13.20 53.16
N GLY A 121 21.89 14.41 52.59
CA GLY A 121 22.98 15.35 52.89
C GLY A 121 24.01 15.57 51.78
N GLY A 122 24.19 16.82 51.33
CA GLY A 122 25.41 17.24 50.63
C GLY A 122 25.23 18.40 49.63
N ARG A 123 25.63 19.60 50.03
CA ARG A 123 25.78 20.82 49.21
C ARG A 123 26.89 20.65 48.15
N GLY A 124 26.82 21.42 47.06
CA GLY A 124 28.03 21.87 46.35
C GLY A 124 28.04 21.67 44.82
N ASP A 125 27.69 22.73 44.11
CA ASP A 125 28.40 23.32 42.95
C ASP A 125 29.32 22.44 42.07
N ARG A 126 28.96 22.26 40.79
CA ARG A 126 29.85 22.53 39.63
C ARG A 126 29.12 22.39 38.27
N GLU A 127 29.04 23.50 37.54
CA GLU A 127 29.39 23.56 36.09
C GLU A 127 28.43 22.86 35.11
N GLY A 128 27.48 23.53 34.43
CA GLY A 128 27.62 24.56 33.40
C GLY A 128 26.61 24.18 32.29
N GLY A 129 25.76 25.03 31.70
CA GLY A 129 25.99 26.40 31.28
C GLY A 129 25.90 26.49 29.75
N TYR A 130 24.76 26.15 29.13
CA TYR A 130 24.40 26.67 27.80
C TYR A 130 22.91 26.47 27.47
N ARG A 131 22.19 27.59 27.36
CA ARG A 131 20.86 27.77 26.75
C ARG A 131 19.63 27.29 27.54
N ARG A 132 19.38 27.91 28.69
CA ARG A 132 18.02 28.29 29.07
C ARG A 132 17.96 29.79 29.31
N ARG A 133 17.52 30.54 28.29
CA ARG A 133 16.91 31.86 28.48
C ARG A 133 15.68 31.95 27.59
N GLU A 134 14.56 31.65 28.21
CA GLU A 134 13.24 32.14 27.84
C GLU A 134 13.20 33.62 28.27
N ALA A 135 12.98 34.53 27.31
CA ALA A 135 12.51 35.90 27.54
C ALA A 135 12.47 36.65 26.20
N GLY A 136 11.30 37.12 25.77
CA GLY A 136 11.27 38.15 24.72
C GLY A 136 10.02 38.17 23.87
N GLU A 137 8.92 38.56 24.49
CA GLU A 137 7.71 39.13 23.89
C GLU A 137 8.01 40.16 22.78
N GLY A 138 7.25 40.09 21.68
CA GLY A 138 6.96 41.23 20.78
C GLY A 138 8.00 41.57 19.71
N LYS A 139 7.64 41.36 18.43
CA LYS A 139 7.63 42.41 17.38
C LYS A 139 7.18 41.87 16.03
N GLU A 140 6.14 42.51 15.47
CA GLU A 140 5.92 42.66 14.05
C GLU A 140 7.20 43.17 13.34
N GLY A 141 7.40 42.76 12.10
CA GLY A 141 8.50 43.22 11.24
C GLY A 141 9.10 42.02 10.51
N GLY A 142 8.57 41.64 9.35
CA GLY A 142 8.78 42.40 8.13
C GLY A 142 10.12 41.99 7.53
N ALA A 143 10.11 41.35 6.35
CA ALA A 143 11.33 41.03 5.63
C ALA A 143 12.22 42.28 5.55
N PRO A 144 13.52 42.19 5.88
CA PRO A 144 14.38 43.36 5.93
C PRO A 144 14.46 44.03 4.55
N GLY A 145 14.47 45.38 4.54
CA GLY A 145 14.44 46.25 3.35
C GLY A 145 15.70 46.19 2.48
N GLY A 146 16.03 44.99 2.01
CA GLY A 146 17.14 44.66 1.13
C GLY A 146 17.06 43.22 0.57
N PHE A 147 15.88 42.61 0.58
CA PHE A 147 15.67 41.26 0.05
C PHE A 147 15.53 41.29 -1.48
N ASN A 148 16.57 40.86 -2.19
CA ASN A 148 16.60 40.80 -3.66
C ASN A 148 17.05 39.39 -4.12
N PRO A 149 16.13 38.49 -4.51
CA PRO A 149 16.49 37.14 -4.95
C PRO A 149 16.97 37.15 -6.41
N GLU A 150 18.28 37.06 -6.64
CA GLU A 150 18.85 36.86 -7.98
C GLU A 150 18.68 35.41 -8.45
N PHE A 151 17.83 35.18 -9.46
CA PHE A 151 17.81 33.94 -10.22
C PHE A 151 18.78 34.07 -11.41
N ARG A 152 20.06 33.81 -11.17
CA ARG A 152 21.10 33.86 -12.20
C ARG A 152 21.08 32.60 -13.05
N GLY A 153 20.42 32.69 -14.20
CA GLY A 153 20.58 31.72 -15.28
C GLY A 153 22.01 31.72 -15.85
N GLY A 154 22.49 30.53 -16.20
CA GLY A 154 23.40 30.31 -17.33
C GLY A 154 24.88 30.12 -17.04
N PHE A 155 25.32 28.86 -16.93
CA PHE A 155 26.65 28.46 -17.42
C PHE A 155 26.47 27.83 -18.80
N GLY A 156 26.94 28.53 -19.82
CA GLY A 156 26.88 28.13 -21.21
C GLY A 156 27.78 26.95 -21.56
N ARG A 157 27.28 26.09 -22.46
CA ARG A 157 28.09 25.37 -23.45
C ARG A 157 27.42 25.51 -24.81
N GLY A 158 28.10 26.19 -25.72
CA GLY A 158 28.11 25.88 -27.15
C GLY A 158 26.87 26.22 -27.96
N ARG A 159 26.87 27.43 -28.53
CA ARG A 159 26.06 27.84 -29.68
C ARG A 159 26.45 27.00 -30.91
N GLY A 160 25.54 26.17 -31.41
CA GLY A 160 25.59 25.59 -32.75
C GLY A 160 24.36 26.05 -33.53
N ALA A 161 24.53 27.10 -34.33
CA ALA A 161 23.48 27.57 -35.22
C ALA A 161 23.33 26.62 -36.42
N ALA A 162 22.09 26.27 -36.78
CA ALA A 162 21.76 25.58 -38.02
C ALA A 162 21.79 26.57 -39.20
N PRO A 163 22.24 26.17 -40.42
CA PRO A 163 22.22 27.04 -41.58
C PRO A 163 20.85 26.98 -42.29
N PRO A 164 20.33 28.13 -42.75
CA PRO A 164 19.47 28.16 -43.94
C PRO A 164 20.06 29.03 -45.07
N SER A 165 19.93 28.49 -46.28
CA SER A 165 20.17 29.04 -47.63
C SER A 165 21.63 29.22 -48.09
#